data_AF-A0A482V7N2-F1
#
_entry.id   AF-A0A482V7N2-F1
#
_cell.length_a   1.000
_cell.length_b   1.000
_cell.length_c   1.000
_cell.angle_alpha   90.00
_cell.angle_beta   90.00
_cell.angle_gamma   90.00
#
_symmetry.space_group_name_H-M   'P 1'
#
loop_
_entity.id
_entity.type
_entity.pdbx_description
1 polymer ?
#
loop_
_entity_poly.entity_id
_entity_poly.type
_entity_poly.pdbx_seq_one_letter_code
_entity_poly.pdbx_strand_id
1 'polypeptide(L)'
;MMTVYSFLFIMDRHEFVNYAPVFFDQKNTLSWIYRATFIVMCYVMVVHAYQVIYYTQHLKFQLLLLLEHGKLHPQYYIRLGSSCLVACTTFSALILSGQSVENQVPVNVCKNDIALMALNEICWYTFNESNKRCYYMMILNASKPIKIKFSENYSINFKLGLAVILTTLTILFKGKIVANIKAEIPMWTIDSAGEKVHSRIRNHKNILSWIYRSTYPLTCYVMIVPSYQLIYYTQHIKFQLMLLLEHVAAVTAFKEERNLEELFYDEDYQKQIHEKIKFCVKRHTDFIVIHKNKLPEMSNLIVAFSLCGCLLLIGIALFLSSGKIISENYTRIGTAT
;
A
#
# COMPACT_ATOMS: atom_id res chain seq x y z
N MET A 1 8.99 -13.78 14.63
CA MET A 1 8.09 -14.72 13.89
C MET A 1 7.57 -14.12 12.59
N MET A 2 6.89 -12.95 12.58
CA MET A 2 6.41 -12.30 11.34
C MET A 2 7.49 -12.09 10.26
N THR A 3 8.74 -11.83 10.63
CA THR A 3 9.88 -11.70 9.70
C THR A 3 10.28 -12.99 8.97
N VAL A 4 10.06 -14.16 9.58
CA VAL A 4 10.31 -15.47 8.95
C VAL A 4 9.17 -15.83 7.99
N TYR A 5 7.94 -15.40 8.29
CA TYR A 5 6.78 -15.57 7.39
C TYR A 5 6.88 -14.71 6.13
N SER A 6 7.43 -13.50 6.24
CA SER A 6 7.72 -12.67 5.07
C SER A 6 8.75 -13.32 4.14
N PHE A 7 9.75 -14.02 4.71
CA PHE A 7 10.80 -14.70 3.93
C PHE A 7 10.28 -15.87 3.09
N LEU A 8 9.23 -16.55 3.56
CA LEU A 8 8.61 -17.70 2.89
C LEU A 8 7.67 -17.34 1.74
N PHE A 9 7.13 -16.13 1.76
CA PHE A 9 6.24 -15.62 0.72
C PHE A 9 7.03 -15.05 -0.48
N ILE A 10 8.35 -14.87 -0.34
CA ILE A 10 9.22 -14.19 -1.30
C ILE A 10 9.46 -15.00 -2.60
N MET A 11 9.36 -16.32 -2.55
CA MET A 11 9.74 -17.18 -3.66
C MET A 11 8.53 -17.69 -4.42
N ASP A 12 8.52 -17.49 -5.75
CA ASP A 12 7.60 -18.21 -6.64
C ASP A 12 7.80 -19.73 -6.45
N ARG A 13 6.76 -20.54 -6.67
CA ARG A 13 6.80 -22.01 -6.47
C ARG A 13 7.97 -22.64 -7.26
N HIS A 14 8.29 -22.07 -8.42
CA HIS A 14 9.38 -22.52 -9.27
C HIS A 14 10.77 -22.06 -8.78
N GLU A 15 10.84 -20.89 -8.12
CA GLU A 15 12.08 -20.39 -7.53
C GLU A 15 12.39 -21.09 -6.22
N PHE A 16 11.39 -21.29 -5.36
CA PHE A 16 11.54 -22.00 -4.10
C PHE A 16 12.11 -23.40 -4.33
N VAL A 17 11.64 -24.11 -5.35
CA VAL A 17 12.16 -25.45 -5.70
C VAL A 17 13.65 -25.40 -6.10
N ASN A 18 14.10 -24.31 -6.73
CA ASN A 18 15.49 -24.18 -7.21
C ASN A 18 16.47 -23.65 -6.16
N TYR A 19 16.05 -22.80 -5.21
CA TYR A 19 16.92 -22.27 -4.15
C TYR A 19 16.72 -22.94 -2.77
N ALA A 20 15.64 -23.70 -2.57
CA ALA A 20 15.45 -24.47 -1.33
C ALA A 20 16.61 -25.41 -0.99
N PRO A 21 17.29 -26.08 -1.95
CA PRO A 21 18.43 -26.95 -1.61
C PRO A 21 19.64 -26.19 -1.05
N VAL A 22 19.80 -24.91 -1.42
CA VAL A 22 20.94 -24.08 -1.01
C VAL A 22 20.74 -23.50 0.39
N PHE A 23 19.50 -23.30 0.83
CA PHE A 23 19.18 -22.69 2.12
C PHE A 23 18.59 -23.65 3.17
N PHE A 24 17.97 -24.77 2.80
CA PHE A 24 17.15 -25.56 3.74
C PHE A 24 17.12 -27.06 3.46
N ASP A 25 17.72 -27.85 4.35
CA ASP A 25 17.66 -29.33 4.35
C ASP A 25 16.43 -29.90 5.10
N GLN A 26 15.43 -29.08 5.47
CA GLN A 26 14.21 -29.55 6.17
C GLN A 26 12.94 -29.36 5.31
N LYS A 27 12.59 -30.40 4.53
CA LYS A 27 11.55 -30.38 3.49
C LYS A 27 10.08 -30.33 3.95
N ASN A 28 9.73 -30.60 5.21
CA ASN A 28 8.31 -30.86 5.56
C ASN A 28 7.58 -29.72 6.30
N THR A 29 8.20 -29.03 7.25
CA THR A 29 7.49 -28.07 8.11
C THR A 29 7.07 -26.80 7.37
N LEU A 30 7.91 -26.36 6.43
CA LEU A 30 7.74 -25.11 5.69
C LEU A 30 6.63 -25.17 4.62
N SER A 31 6.49 -26.31 3.94
CA SER A 31 5.41 -26.55 2.98
C SER A 31 4.04 -26.50 3.64
N TRP A 32 3.91 -27.04 4.86
CA TRP A 32 2.69 -26.94 5.65
C TRP A 32 2.35 -25.51 6.06
N ILE A 33 3.37 -24.76 6.49
CA ILE A 33 3.23 -23.35 6.84
C ILE A 33 2.74 -22.53 5.62
N TYR A 34 3.31 -22.74 4.44
CA TYR A 34 2.90 -22.06 3.20
C TYR A 34 1.45 -22.39 2.78
N ARG A 35 1.03 -23.66 2.89
CA ARG A 35 -0.35 -24.06 2.56
C ARG A 35 -1.37 -23.45 3.52
N ALA A 36 -1.03 -23.36 4.82
CA ALA A 36 -1.90 -22.74 5.81
C ALA A 36 -2.05 -21.22 5.58
N THR A 37 -0.96 -20.51 5.25
CA THR A 37 -1.00 -19.07 5.00
C THR A 37 -1.76 -18.72 3.72
N PHE A 38 -1.69 -19.55 2.67
CA PHE A 38 -2.46 -19.36 1.44
C PHE A 38 -3.98 -19.42 1.68
N ILE A 39 -4.46 -20.37 2.50
CA ILE A 39 -5.88 -20.50 2.84
C ILE A 39 -6.38 -19.29 3.63
N VAL A 40 -5.60 -18.82 4.61
CA VAL A 40 -5.90 -17.60 5.36
C VAL A 40 -5.96 -16.38 4.43
N MET A 41 -5.07 -16.29 3.43
CA MET A 41 -5.11 -15.21 2.44
C MET A 41 -6.34 -15.25 1.53
N CYS A 42 -6.75 -16.42 1.03
CA CYS A 42 -7.98 -16.54 0.23
C CYS A 42 -9.21 -16.08 1.03
N TYR A 43 -9.23 -16.39 2.34
CA TYR A 43 -10.27 -15.89 3.23
C TYR A 43 -10.24 -14.36 3.36
N VAL A 44 -9.06 -13.76 3.55
CA VAL A 44 -8.88 -12.30 3.60
C VAL A 44 -9.33 -11.62 2.30
N MET A 45 -9.10 -12.24 1.13
CA MET A 45 -9.52 -11.70 -0.17
C MET A 45 -11.04 -11.65 -0.38
N VAL A 46 -11.78 -12.67 0.08
CA VAL A 46 -13.26 -12.66 0.01
C VAL A 46 -13.84 -11.58 0.92
N VAL A 47 -13.21 -11.34 2.07
CA VAL A 47 -13.64 -10.30 3.00
C VAL A 47 -13.45 -8.90 2.37
N HIS A 48 -12.45 -8.68 1.50
CA HIS A 48 -12.19 -7.39 0.86
C HIS A 48 -13.33 -6.81 0.00
N ALA A 49 -14.08 -7.64 -0.73
CA ALA A 49 -15.20 -7.15 -1.56
C ALA A 49 -16.40 -6.69 -0.70
N TYR A 50 -16.71 -7.45 0.36
CA TYR A 50 -17.75 -7.07 1.33
C TYR A 50 -17.35 -5.87 2.19
N GLN A 51 -16.05 -5.65 2.38
CA GLN A 51 -15.52 -4.54 3.18
C GLN A 51 -15.83 -3.18 2.56
N VAL A 52 -15.59 -2.95 1.26
CA VAL A 52 -15.81 -1.61 0.67
C VAL A 52 -17.28 -1.16 0.80
N ILE A 53 -18.20 -2.11 0.62
CA ILE A 53 -19.65 -1.91 0.80
C ILE A 53 -19.97 -1.66 2.28
N TYR A 54 -19.35 -2.41 3.19
CA TYR A 54 -19.54 -2.23 4.63
C TYR A 54 -19.04 -0.86 5.12
N TYR A 55 -17.87 -0.40 4.65
CA TYR A 55 -17.30 0.90 5.04
C TYR A 55 -18.17 2.06 4.61
N THR A 56 -18.65 2.05 3.36
CA THR A 56 -19.51 3.13 2.87
C THR A 56 -20.81 3.22 3.67
N GLN A 57 -21.38 2.07 4.06
CA GLN A 57 -22.56 2.05 4.93
C GLN A 57 -22.24 2.47 6.37
N HIS A 58 -21.10 2.05 6.91
CA HIS A 58 -20.69 2.40 8.28
C HIS A 58 -20.40 3.89 8.41
N LEU A 59 -19.64 4.49 7.49
CA LEU A 59 -19.36 5.92 7.48
C LEU A 59 -20.62 6.77 7.33
N LYS A 60 -21.58 6.33 6.50
CA LYS A 60 -22.90 6.96 6.39
C LYS A 60 -23.64 6.94 7.73
N PHE A 61 -23.59 5.81 8.44
CA PHE A 61 -24.20 5.66 9.76
C PHE A 61 -23.50 6.50 10.84
N GLN A 62 -22.16 6.59 10.80
CA GLN A 62 -21.38 7.45 11.68
C GLN A 62 -21.73 8.92 11.47
N LEU A 63 -21.84 9.36 10.21
CA LEU A 63 -22.23 10.72 9.85
C LEU A 63 -23.63 11.06 10.40
N LEU A 64 -24.59 10.15 10.23
CA LEU A 64 -25.96 10.30 10.73
C LEU A 64 -26.00 10.41 12.26
N LEU A 65 -25.29 9.54 12.98
CA LEU A 65 -25.21 9.61 14.45
C LEU A 65 -24.54 10.90 14.96
N LEU A 66 -23.55 11.39 14.23
CA LEU A 66 -22.81 12.61 14.57
C LEU A 66 -23.68 13.86 14.33
N LEU A 67 -24.51 13.83 13.27
CA LEU A 67 -25.50 14.86 12.98
C LEU A 67 -26.68 14.83 13.99
N GLU A 68 -27.19 13.65 14.34
CA GLU A 68 -28.41 13.52 15.18
C GLU A 68 -28.21 13.83 16.67
N HIS A 69 -27.03 13.58 17.25
CA HIS A 69 -26.90 13.60 18.71
C HIS A 69 -26.32 14.87 19.30
N GLY A 70 -25.65 15.75 18.53
CA GLY A 70 -25.22 17.11 18.91
C GLY A 70 -24.33 17.27 20.17
N LYS A 71 -24.27 16.27 21.04
CA LYS A 71 -23.56 16.19 22.30
C LYS A 71 -22.48 15.12 22.14
N LEU A 72 -21.26 15.59 21.90
CA LEU A 72 -20.09 14.74 21.73
C LEU A 72 -19.60 14.30 23.12
N HIS A 73 -19.70 13.00 23.40
CA HIS A 73 -19.05 12.43 24.59
C HIS A 73 -17.53 12.39 24.43
N PRO A 74 -16.74 12.55 25.52
CA PRO A 74 -15.27 12.44 25.50
C PRO A 74 -14.72 11.18 24.82
N GLN A 75 -15.46 10.07 24.90
CA GLN A 75 -15.09 8.80 24.27
C GLN A 75 -14.99 8.90 22.73
N TYR A 76 -15.71 9.82 22.09
CA TYR A 76 -15.62 10.02 20.64
C TYR A 76 -14.29 10.68 20.25
N TYR A 77 -13.75 11.59 21.06
CA TYR A 77 -12.47 12.25 20.79
C TYR A 77 -11.31 11.26 20.75
N ILE A 78 -11.27 10.33 21.72
CA ILE A 78 -10.23 9.30 21.78
C ILE A 78 -10.33 8.35 20.57
N ARG A 79 -11.55 7.98 20.17
CA ARG A 79 -11.77 7.10 19.01
C ARG A 79 -11.41 7.76 17.69
N LEU A 80 -11.84 9.01 17.51
CA LEU A 80 -11.51 9.78 16.33
C LEU A 80 -9.99 9.97 16.26
N GLY A 81 -9.38 10.47 17.34
CA GLY A 81 -7.94 10.71 17.41
C GLY A 81 -7.10 9.45 17.14
N SER A 82 -7.46 8.30 17.73
CA SER A 82 -6.77 7.04 17.45
C SER A 82 -6.93 6.56 16.01
N SER A 83 -8.13 6.71 15.42
CA SER A 83 -8.37 6.36 14.01
C SER A 83 -7.59 7.28 13.06
N CYS A 84 -7.54 8.59 13.35
CA CYS A 84 -6.71 9.55 12.63
C CYS A 84 -5.24 9.15 12.67
N LEU A 85 -4.73 8.82 13.86
CA LEU A 85 -3.34 8.45 14.04
C LEU A 85 -2.99 7.21 13.20
N VAL A 86 -3.82 6.17 13.26
CA VAL A 86 -3.63 4.95 12.45
C VAL A 86 -3.71 5.25 10.96
N ALA A 87 -4.65 6.08 10.51
CA ALA A 87 -4.77 6.47 9.11
C ALA A 87 -3.54 7.27 8.64
N CYS A 88 -3.04 8.20 9.44
CA CYS A 88 -1.85 8.99 9.14
C CYS A 88 -0.59 8.12 9.08
N THR A 89 -0.40 7.19 10.02
CA THR A 89 0.78 6.31 10.04
C THR A 89 0.75 5.32 8.88
N THR A 90 -0.40 4.72 8.58
CA THR A 90 -0.56 3.81 7.44
C THR A 90 -0.38 4.52 6.10
N PHE A 91 -0.94 5.71 5.93
CA PHE A 91 -0.72 6.52 4.72
C PHE A 91 0.75 6.95 4.59
N SER A 92 1.39 7.37 5.68
CA SER A 92 2.81 7.73 5.66
C SER A 92 3.68 6.54 5.30
N ALA A 93 3.41 5.36 5.87
CA ALA A 93 4.11 4.13 5.54
C ALA A 93 3.93 3.74 4.06
N LEU A 94 2.72 3.90 3.53
CA LEU A 94 2.41 3.69 2.11
C LEU A 94 3.24 4.63 1.21
N ILE A 95 3.23 5.93 1.51
CA ILE A 95 3.97 6.93 0.74
C ILE A 95 5.48 6.71 0.84
N LEU A 96 6.00 6.45 2.04
CA LEU A 96 7.42 6.14 2.26
C LEU A 96 7.82 4.86 1.53
N SER A 97 6.95 3.86 1.50
CA SER A 97 7.24 2.60 0.83
C SER A 97 7.23 2.74 -0.69
N GLY A 98 6.23 3.40 -1.27
CA GLY A 98 6.21 3.74 -2.69
C GLY A 98 7.40 4.61 -3.08
N GLN A 99 7.71 5.63 -2.26
CA GLN A 99 8.89 6.45 -2.45
C GLN A 99 10.17 5.61 -2.35
N SER A 100 10.28 4.66 -1.43
CA SER A 100 11.50 3.85 -1.29
C SER A 100 11.78 2.97 -2.50
N VAL A 101 10.77 2.64 -3.30
CA VAL A 101 10.93 1.96 -4.60
C VAL A 101 11.46 2.95 -5.64
N GLU A 102 10.99 4.20 -5.64
CA GLU A 102 11.51 5.27 -6.53
C GLU A 102 12.93 5.77 -6.11
N ASN A 103 13.19 5.92 -4.80
CA ASN A 103 14.40 6.51 -4.19
C ASN A 103 15.54 5.55 -3.97
N GLN A 104 15.30 4.23 -4.01
CA GLN A 104 16.41 3.29 -4.15
C GLN A 104 17.12 3.44 -5.50
N VAL A 105 16.75 4.41 -6.30
CA VAL A 105 17.63 5.03 -7.27
C VAL A 105 18.28 6.28 -6.65
N PRO A 106 19.60 6.29 -6.39
CA PRO A 106 20.27 7.39 -5.70
C PRO A 106 20.08 8.72 -6.43
N VAL A 107 19.68 9.75 -5.68
CA VAL A 107 19.20 11.06 -6.18
C VAL A 107 20.25 11.89 -6.94
N ASN A 108 21.53 11.55 -6.81
CA ASN A 108 22.65 12.30 -7.41
C ASN A 108 23.26 11.63 -8.65
N VAL A 109 22.70 10.51 -9.09
CA VAL A 109 22.99 9.89 -10.40
C VAL A 109 21.63 9.59 -11.04
N CYS A 110 21.51 9.49 -12.37
CA CYS A 110 20.20 9.59 -13.04
C CYS A 110 19.14 8.63 -12.46
N LYS A 111 17.89 9.10 -12.39
CA LYS A 111 16.73 8.48 -11.71
C LYS A 111 16.29 7.08 -12.23
N ASN A 112 17.15 6.33 -12.92
CA ASN A 112 16.95 4.93 -13.33
C ASN A 112 18.13 3.97 -13.03
N ASP A 113 19.13 4.39 -12.26
CA ASP A 113 20.47 3.89 -12.52
C ASP A 113 20.99 2.67 -11.73
N ILE A 114 20.40 2.10 -10.67
CA ILE A 114 21.13 0.96 -10.02
C ILE A 114 21.26 -0.25 -10.96
N ALA A 115 20.17 -0.66 -11.62
CA ALA A 115 20.24 -1.74 -12.61
C ALA A 115 21.07 -1.34 -13.83
N LEU A 116 20.97 -0.08 -14.26
CA LEU A 116 21.75 0.42 -15.39
C LEU A 116 23.25 0.56 -15.06
N MET A 117 23.61 0.94 -13.83
CA MET A 117 24.97 1.02 -13.30
C MET A 117 25.57 -0.36 -13.22
N ALA A 118 24.86 -1.32 -12.59
CA ALA A 118 25.31 -2.70 -12.54
C ALA A 118 25.49 -3.29 -13.95
N LEU A 119 24.63 -2.90 -14.90
CA LEU A 119 24.80 -3.26 -16.30
C LEU A 119 25.99 -2.56 -16.95
N ASN A 120 26.22 -1.28 -16.68
CA ASN A 120 27.34 -0.51 -17.22
C ASN A 120 28.70 -0.98 -16.68
N GLU A 121 28.75 -1.63 -15.52
CA GLU A 121 29.94 -2.31 -15.00
C GLU A 121 30.27 -3.60 -15.78
N ILE A 122 29.36 -4.09 -16.64
CA ILE A 122 29.62 -5.23 -17.50
C ILE A 122 30.59 -4.83 -18.62
N CYS A 123 31.70 -5.56 -18.72
CA CYS A 123 32.69 -5.48 -19.81
C CYS A 123 32.11 -6.00 -21.14
N TRP A 124 31.02 -5.41 -21.62
CA TRP A 124 30.25 -5.85 -22.78
C TRP A 124 31.05 -5.91 -24.10
N TYR A 125 32.20 -5.23 -24.16
CA TYR A 125 33.10 -5.28 -25.31
C TYR A 125 33.80 -6.64 -25.48
N THR A 126 33.86 -7.48 -24.43
CA THR A 126 34.38 -8.86 -24.54
C THR A 126 33.34 -9.84 -25.09
N PHE A 127 32.10 -9.41 -25.31
CA PHE A 127 31.00 -10.29 -25.73
C PHE A 127 30.99 -10.48 -27.25
N ASN A 128 30.62 -11.68 -27.70
CA ASN A 128 30.28 -11.91 -29.10
C ASN A 128 28.96 -11.20 -29.50
N GLU A 129 28.67 -11.15 -30.80
CA GLU A 129 27.49 -10.44 -31.32
C GLU A 129 26.15 -10.95 -30.77
N SER A 130 26.05 -12.26 -30.50
CA SER A 130 24.84 -12.84 -29.90
C SER A 130 24.62 -12.34 -28.47
N ASN A 131 25.68 -12.36 -27.67
CA ASN A 131 25.67 -11.92 -26.27
C ASN A 131 25.45 -10.40 -26.16
N LYS A 132 26.05 -9.61 -27.06
CA LYS A 132 25.78 -8.16 -27.17
C LYS A 132 24.30 -7.88 -27.41
N ARG A 133 23.63 -8.62 -28.31
CA ARG A 133 22.19 -8.45 -28.55
C ARG A 133 21.36 -8.72 -27.30
N CYS A 134 21.64 -9.78 -26.56
CA CYS A 134 20.96 -10.08 -25.30
C CYS A 134 21.23 -9.00 -24.23
N TYR A 135 22.46 -8.53 -24.14
CA TYR A 135 22.84 -7.43 -23.24
C TYR A 135 22.09 -6.13 -23.58
N TYR A 136 21.98 -5.76 -24.86
CA TYR A 136 21.19 -4.60 -25.27
C TYR A 136 19.70 -4.74 -24.94
N MET A 137 19.11 -5.92 -25.10
CA MET A 137 17.72 -6.16 -24.66
C MET A 137 17.56 -5.94 -23.16
N MET A 138 18.56 -6.37 -22.36
CA MET A 138 18.57 -6.16 -20.92
C MET A 138 18.66 -4.68 -20.55
N ILE A 139 19.56 -3.92 -21.20
CA ILE A 139 19.64 -2.45 -21.05
C ILE A 139 18.30 -1.81 -21.39
N LEU A 140 17.73 -2.11 -22.56
CA LEU A 140 16.47 -1.49 -23.00
C LEU A 140 15.31 -1.74 -22.02
N ASN A 141 15.29 -2.91 -21.37
CA ASN A 141 14.32 -3.21 -20.33
C ASN A 141 14.65 -2.46 -19.03
N ALA A 142 15.92 -2.40 -18.62
CA ALA A 142 16.37 -1.71 -17.40
C ALA A 142 16.26 -0.18 -17.49
N SER A 143 16.35 0.39 -18.68
CA SER A 143 16.19 1.83 -18.91
C SER A 143 14.76 2.32 -18.68
N LYS A 144 13.77 1.42 -18.56
CA LYS A 144 12.38 1.80 -18.28
C LYS A 144 12.21 2.03 -16.78
N PRO A 145 11.78 3.22 -16.35
CA PRO A 145 11.59 3.50 -14.93
C PRO A 145 10.51 2.59 -14.34
N ILE A 146 10.85 1.86 -13.29
CA ILE A 146 9.90 1.11 -12.48
C ILE A 146 9.20 2.09 -11.56
N LYS A 147 7.96 2.44 -11.88
CA LYS A 147 7.11 3.31 -11.07
C LYS A 147 5.83 2.58 -10.73
N ILE A 148 5.46 2.60 -9.46
CA ILE A 148 4.16 2.11 -9.01
C ILE A 148 3.13 3.19 -9.33
N LYS A 149 2.61 3.12 -10.56
CA LYS A 149 1.59 4.04 -11.07
C LYS A 149 0.20 3.50 -10.78
N PHE A 150 -0.67 4.32 -10.21
CA PHE A 150 -2.10 3.97 -10.09
C PHE A 150 -2.91 4.48 -11.28
N SER A 151 -2.43 5.54 -11.92
CA SER A 151 -2.94 6.08 -13.18
C SER A 151 -1.78 6.60 -14.01
N GLU A 152 -2.03 6.97 -15.27
CA GLU A 152 -0.98 7.49 -16.16
C GLU A 152 -0.21 8.68 -15.56
N ASN A 153 -0.92 9.51 -14.76
CA ASN A 153 -0.44 10.78 -14.25
C ASN A 153 0.06 10.73 -12.80
N TYR A 154 -0.17 9.64 -12.08
CA TYR A 154 0.11 9.60 -10.66
C TYR A 154 0.79 8.28 -10.23
N SER A 155 1.88 8.43 -9.47
CA SER A 155 2.58 7.34 -8.79
C SER A 155 2.54 7.51 -7.28
N ILE A 156 2.73 6.42 -6.54
CA ILE A 156 2.79 6.44 -5.08
C ILE A 156 4.13 7.02 -4.64
N ASN A 157 4.17 8.33 -4.45
CA ASN A 157 5.36 9.05 -4.02
C ASN A 157 5.00 10.27 -3.18
N PHE A 158 6.00 11.01 -2.72
CA PHE A 158 5.79 12.21 -1.91
C PHE A 158 4.94 13.27 -2.61
N LYS A 159 5.00 13.37 -3.94
CA LYS A 159 4.16 14.31 -4.69
C LYS A 159 2.68 13.98 -4.54
N LEU A 160 2.32 12.69 -4.62
CA LEU A 160 0.97 12.23 -4.32
C LEU A 160 0.60 12.50 -2.86
N GLY A 161 1.49 12.15 -1.93
CA GLY A 161 1.28 12.37 -0.50
C GLY A 161 0.94 13.83 -0.17
N LEU A 162 1.74 14.75 -0.69
CA LEU A 162 1.55 16.19 -0.53
C LEU A 162 0.25 16.68 -1.17
N ALA A 163 -0.08 16.19 -2.38
CA ALA A 163 -1.32 16.56 -3.06
C ALA A 163 -2.58 16.16 -2.27
N VAL A 164 -2.59 14.97 -1.67
CA VAL A 164 -3.69 14.50 -0.82
C VAL A 164 -3.82 15.36 0.44
N ILE A 165 -2.71 15.68 1.10
CA ILE A 165 -2.69 16.54 2.30
C ILE A 165 -3.21 17.94 1.96
N LEU A 166 -2.70 18.57 0.89
CA LEU A 166 -3.14 19.91 0.46
C LEU A 166 -4.61 19.95 0.07
N THR A 167 -5.09 18.93 -0.65
CA THR A 167 -6.51 18.80 -1.01
C THR A 167 -7.38 18.71 0.25
N THR A 168 -6.95 17.89 1.21
CA THR A 168 -7.63 17.73 2.50
C THR A 168 -7.70 19.04 3.29
N LEU A 169 -6.57 19.73 3.44
CA LEU A 169 -6.51 21.02 4.12
C LEU A 169 -7.39 22.05 3.41
N THR A 170 -7.38 22.06 2.08
CA THR A 170 -8.24 22.97 1.29
C THR A 170 -9.71 22.71 1.55
N ILE A 171 -10.15 21.45 1.59
CA ILE A 171 -11.54 21.08 1.91
C ILE A 171 -11.89 21.50 3.34
N LEU A 172 -11.00 21.27 4.30
CA LEU A 172 -11.18 21.64 5.70
C LEU A 172 -11.34 23.14 5.91
N PHE A 173 -10.50 23.95 5.26
CA PHE A 173 -10.47 25.40 5.48
C PHE A 173 -11.41 26.20 4.57
N LYS A 174 -11.93 25.60 3.49
CA LYS A 174 -12.93 26.24 2.62
C LYS A 174 -14.32 26.14 3.26
N GLY A 175 -14.50 26.85 4.38
CA GLY A 175 -15.69 26.79 5.26
C GLY A 175 -17.04 27.04 4.58
N LYS A 176 -17.07 27.60 3.36
CA LYS A 176 -18.28 27.73 2.53
C LYS A 176 -18.96 26.38 2.24
N ILE A 177 -18.21 25.29 2.09
CA ILE A 177 -18.78 23.97 1.79
C ILE A 177 -19.57 23.43 3.00
N VAL A 178 -18.99 23.55 4.20
CA VAL A 178 -19.65 23.11 5.44
C VAL A 178 -20.91 23.93 5.71
N ALA A 179 -20.85 25.25 5.47
CA ALA A 179 -22.00 26.13 5.61
C ALA A 179 -23.14 25.75 4.64
N ASN A 180 -22.82 25.45 3.38
CA ASN A 180 -23.83 25.06 2.37
C ASN A 180 -24.48 23.71 2.69
N ILE A 181 -23.69 22.70 3.07
CA ILE A 181 -24.23 21.37 3.43
C ILE A 181 -25.21 21.48 4.62
N LYS A 182 -24.90 22.34 5.59
CA LYS A 182 -25.77 22.56 6.76
C LYS A 182 -27.09 23.23 6.39
N ALA A 183 -27.10 24.11 5.40
CA ALA A 183 -28.31 24.81 4.96
C ALA A 183 -29.24 23.90 4.13
N GLU A 184 -28.68 22.94 3.40
CA GLU A 184 -29.40 22.14 2.41
C GLU A 184 -29.99 20.82 2.97
N ILE A 185 -29.49 20.35 4.11
CA ILE A 185 -30.01 19.16 4.78
C ILE A 185 -30.85 19.60 5.99
N PRO A 186 -32.18 19.82 5.83
CA PRO A 186 -33.05 20.09 6.97
C PRO A 186 -33.03 18.88 7.91
N MET A 187 -32.37 19.04 9.06
CA MET A 187 -32.31 17.99 10.07
C MET A 187 -33.72 17.75 10.63
N TRP A 188 -34.20 16.53 10.47
CA TRP A 188 -35.38 16.07 11.20
C TRP A 188 -35.01 15.98 12.68
N THR A 189 -35.66 16.77 13.52
CA THR A 189 -35.52 16.65 14.96
C THR A 189 -36.25 15.39 15.41
N ILE A 190 -35.53 14.48 16.09
CA ILE A 190 -36.07 13.24 16.69
C ILE A 190 -37.27 13.53 17.61
N ASP A 191 -37.36 14.76 18.12
CA ASP A 191 -38.43 15.28 18.97
C ASP A 191 -39.79 15.31 18.24
N SER A 192 -39.80 15.17 16.91
CA SER A 192 -41.01 15.07 16.09
C SER A 192 -41.67 13.68 16.15
N ALA A 193 -41.01 12.67 16.73
CA ALA A 193 -41.53 11.32 16.83
C ALA A 193 -42.39 11.12 18.08
N GLY A 194 -43.62 10.60 17.91
CA GLY A 194 -44.53 10.33 19.02
C GLY A 194 -43.95 9.39 20.09
N GLU A 195 -44.43 9.53 21.33
CA GLU A 195 -43.90 8.87 22.54
C GLU A 195 -43.76 7.33 22.44
N LYS A 196 -44.68 6.69 21.70
CA LYS A 196 -44.68 5.24 21.43
C LYS A 196 -43.54 4.82 20.49
N VAL A 197 -43.13 5.70 19.56
CA VAL A 197 -41.97 5.49 18.68
C VAL A 197 -40.68 5.74 19.48
N HIS A 198 -40.68 6.75 20.35
CA HIS A 198 -39.52 7.09 21.19
C HIS A 198 -39.10 5.95 22.14
N SER A 199 -40.06 5.28 22.79
CA SER A 199 -39.76 4.12 23.66
C SER A 199 -39.19 2.92 22.89
N ARG A 200 -39.69 2.65 21.67
CA ARG A 200 -39.13 1.62 20.79
C ARG A 200 -37.71 1.96 20.34
N ILE A 201 -37.46 3.22 19.97
CA ILE A 201 -36.12 3.71 19.62
C ILE A 201 -35.16 3.52 20.80
N ARG A 202 -35.58 3.80 22.03
CA ARG A 202 -34.74 3.67 23.24
C ARG A 202 -34.22 2.24 23.46
N ASN A 203 -35.07 1.21 23.30
CA ASN A 203 -34.63 -0.18 23.47
C ASN A 203 -33.69 -0.64 22.34
N HIS A 204 -33.97 -0.25 21.10
CA HIS A 204 -33.10 -0.54 19.96
C HIS A 204 -31.76 0.20 20.05
N LYS A 205 -31.72 1.38 20.66
CA LYS A 205 -30.49 2.19 20.83
C LYS A 205 -29.38 1.42 21.53
N ASN A 206 -29.68 0.64 22.56
CA ASN A 206 -28.66 -0.12 23.29
C ASN A 206 -28.06 -1.24 22.43
N ILE A 207 -28.91 -1.98 21.72
CA ILE A 207 -28.49 -3.06 20.82
C ILE A 207 -27.70 -2.50 19.65
N LEU A 208 -28.22 -1.46 18.97
CA LEU A 208 -27.52 -0.77 17.89
C LEU A 208 -26.20 -0.15 18.36
N SER A 209 -26.14 0.41 19.58
CA SER A 209 -24.89 0.94 20.13
C SER A 209 -23.86 -0.17 20.34
N TRP A 210 -24.28 -1.34 20.81
CA TRP A 210 -23.40 -2.49 20.98
C TRP A 210 -22.90 -3.04 19.65
N ILE A 211 -23.78 -3.24 18.67
CA ILE A 211 -23.40 -3.65 17.31
C ILE A 211 -22.44 -2.63 16.71
N TYR A 212 -22.75 -1.35 16.81
CA TYR A 212 -21.87 -0.29 16.34
C TYR A 212 -20.49 -0.33 17.04
N ARG A 213 -20.45 -0.57 18.36
CA ARG A 213 -19.20 -0.68 19.11
C ARG A 213 -18.39 -1.93 18.75
N SER A 214 -19.04 -3.06 18.49
CA SER A 214 -18.34 -4.30 18.12
C SER A 214 -17.72 -4.22 16.73
N THR A 215 -18.16 -3.27 15.90
CA THR A 215 -17.62 -3.13 14.54
C THR A 215 -16.29 -2.38 14.49
N TYR A 216 -15.91 -1.64 15.53
CA TYR A 216 -14.66 -0.88 15.52
C TYR A 216 -13.39 -1.74 15.43
N PRO A 217 -13.22 -2.83 16.21
CA PRO A 217 -12.03 -3.68 16.08
C PRO A 217 -11.93 -4.27 14.67
N LEU A 218 -13.08 -4.63 14.08
CA LEU A 218 -13.15 -5.13 12.71
C LEU A 218 -12.72 -4.04 11.73
N THR A 219 -13.25 -2.82 11.85
CA THR A 219 -12.84 -1.68 11.02
C THR A 219 -11.34 -1.36 11.18
N CYS A 220 -10.79 -1.35 12.40
CA CYS A 220 -9.36 -1.12 12.59
C CYS A 220 -8.52 -2.20 11.89
N TYR A 221 -8.89 -3.48 12.05
CA TYR A 221 -8.20 -4.58 11.38
C TYR A 221 -8.27 -4.44 9.86
N VAL A 222 -9.46 -4.15 9.32
CA VAL A 222 -9.65 -4.04 7.89
C VAL A 222 -8.91 -2.86 7.28
N MET A 223 -8.85 -1.69 7.94
CA MET A 223 -8.08 -0.55 7.41
C MET A 223 -6.59 -0.87 7.25
N ILE A 224 -6.09 -1.74 8.13
CA ILE A 224 -4.68 -2.06 8.23
C ILE A 224 -4.25 -3.08 7.15
N VAL A 225 -5.14 -4.01 6.76
CA VAL A 225 -4.80 -5.11 5.83
C VAL A 225 -4.35 -4.61 4.44
N PRO A 226 -5.08 -3.72 3.72
CA PRO A 226 -4.64 -3.24 2.40
C PRO A 226 -3.30 -2.51 2.45
N SER A 227 -3.04 -1.75 3.53
CA SER A 227 -1.76 -1.08 3.73
C SER A 227 -0.63 -2.10 3.86
N TYR A 228 -0.82 -3.16 4.64
CA TYR A 228 0.17 -4.24 4.75
C TYR A 228 0.37 -5.00 3.44
N GLN A 229 -0.69 -5.29 2.68
CA GLN A 229 -0.55 -5.93 1.37
C GLN A 229 0.29 -5.10 0.42
N LEU A 230 0.09 -3.79 0.41
CA LEU A 230 0.84 -2.89 -0.45
C LEU A 230 2.29 -2.74 0.01
N ILE A 231 2.53 -2.57 1.32
CA ILE A 231 3.89 -2.57 1.91
C ILE A 231 4.59 -3.91 1.61
N TYR A 232 3.88 -5.03 1.72
CA TYR A 232 4.43 -6.33 1.41
C TYR A 232 4.86 -6.40 -0.06
N TYR A 233 3.98 -5.97 -0.96
CA TYR A 233 4.23 -5.98 -2.40
C TYR A 233 5.42 -5.09 -2.81
N THR A 234 5.55 -3.90 -2.24
CA THR A 234 6.70 -3.02 -2.48
C THR A 234 8.01 -3.62 -1.97
N GLN A 235 8.01 -4.25 -0.79
CA GLN A 235 9.19 -4.96 -0.29
C GLN A 235 9.54 -6.17 -1.17
N HIS A 236 8.52 -6.87 -1.69
CA HIS A 236 8.73 -7.98 -2.61
C HIS A 236 9.39 -7.53 -3.92
N ILE A 237 8.88 -6.44 -4.52
CA ILE A 237 9.52 -5.81 -5.68
C ILE A 237 10.98 -5.45 -5.39
N LYS A 238 11.23 -4.81 -4.24
CA LYS A 238 12.58 -4.43 -3.82
C LYS A 238 13.50 -5.65 -3.75
N PHE A 239 13.06 -6.71 -3.10
CA PHE A 239 13.85 -7.93 -2.95
C PHE A 239 14.15 -8.57 -4.32
N GLN A 240 13.16 -8.64 -5.20
CA GLN A 240 13.33 -9.19 -6.55
C GLN A 240 14.33 -8.37 -7.39
N LEU A 241 14.32 -7.05 -7.24
CA LEU A 241 15.32 -6.18 -7.86
C LEU A 241 16.71 -6.42 -7.30
N MET A 242 16.86 -6.56 -5.98
CA MET A 242 18.15 -6.87 -5.35
C MET A 242 18.72 -8.21 -5.83
N LEU A 243 17.88 -9.26 -5.92
CA LEU A 243 18.30 -10.54 -6.48
C LEU A 243 18.74 -10.40 -7.94
N LEU A 244 17.98 -9.67 -8.77
CA LEU A 244 18.36 -9.45 -10.16
C LEU A 244 19.74 -8.78 -10.24
N LEU A 245 19.99 -7.74 -9.43
CA LEU A 245 21.27 -7.02 -9.38
C LEU A 245 22.42 -7.93 -8.98
N GLU A 246 22.22 -8.82 -8.02
CA GLU A 246 23.23 -9.81 -7.63
C GLU A 246 23.58 -10.75 -8.79
N HIS A 247 22.58 -11.19 -9.56
CA HIS A 247 22.83 -12.01 -10.76
C HIS A 247 23.52 -11.20 -11.87
N VAL A 248 23.21 -9.91 -12.02
CA VAL A 248 23.91 -9.01 -12.96
C VAL A 248 25.39 -8.89 -12.57
N ALA A 249 25.69 -8.63 -11.29
CA ALA A 249 27.06 -8.55 -10.80
C ALA A 249 27.81 -9.89 -10.97
N ALA A 250 27.11 -11.02 -10.83
CA ALA A 250 27.69 -12.33 -11.08
C ALA A 250 28.00 -12.61 -12.58
N VAL A 251 27.49 -11.79 -13.51
CA VAL A 251 27.88 -11.83 -14.93
C VAL A 251 29.33 -11.37 -15.09
N THR A 252 29.85 -10.48 -14.25
CA THR A 252 31.22 -9.93 -14.38
C THR A 252 32.22 -10.52 -13.41
N ALA A 253 31.75 -11.21 -12.37
CA ALA A 253 32.57 -11.80 -11.32
C ALA A 253 33.34 -13.06 -11.78
N PHE A 254 34.18 -12.94 -12.82
CA PHE A 254 35.16 -13.96 -13.16
C PHE A 254 36.45 -13.69 -12.38
N LYS A 255 36.89 -14.70 -11.62
CA LYS A 255 38.04 -14.59 -10.71
C LYS A 255 39.40 -14.67 -11.40
N GLU A 256 39.42 -14.90 -12.71
CA GLU A 256 40.66 -15.20 -13.41
C GLU A 256 41.20 -13.95 -14.11
N GLU A 257 42.46 -13.61 -13.82
CA GLU A 257 43.27 -12.60 -14.51
C GLU A 257 43.58 -13.08 -15.94
N ARG A 258 42.55 -13.27 -16.77
CA ARG A 258 42.73 -13.59 -18.19
C ARG A 258 42.89 -12.31 -19.00
N ASN A 259 43.60 -12.41 -20.12
CA ASN A 259 43.69 -11.33 -21.09
C ASN A 259 42.29 -11.08 -21.70
N LEU A 260 41.81 -9.83 -21.64
CA LEU A 260 40.46 -9.45 -22.09
C LEU A 260 40.22 -9.77 -23.58
N GLU A 261 41.28 -9.74 -24.38
CA GLU A 261 41.21 -10.03 -25.82
C GLU A 261 40.96 -11.53 -26.09
N GLU A 262 41.48 -12.43 -25.24
CA GLU A 262 41.31 -13.86 -25.40
C GLU A 262 39.89 -14.31 -25.03
N LEU A 263 39.25 -13.62 -24.07
CA LEU A 263 37.86 -13.90 -23.67
C LEU A 263 36.85 -13.76 -24.82
N PHE A 264 37.15 -12.93 -25.81
CA PHE A 264 36.28 -12.78 -26.97
C PHE A 264 36.19 -14.07 -27.80
N TYR A 265 37.28 -14.83 -27.88
CA TYR A 265 37.40 -16.05 -28.69
C TYR A 265 37.16 -17.35 -27.89
N ASP A 266 37.11 -17.28 -26.56
CA ASP A 266 36.83 -18.43 -25.69
C ASP A 266 35.34 -18.84 -25.75
N GLU A 267 35.05 -19.94 -26.45
CA GLU A 267 33.68 -20.44 -26.63
C GLU A 267 32.98 -20.80 -25.31
N ASP A 268 33.72 -21.36 -24.34
CA ASP A 268 33.17 -21.77 -23.04
C ASP A 268 32.79 -20.54 -22.21
N TYR A 269 33.64 -19.50 -22.22
CA TYR A 269 33.32 -18.21 -21.62
C TYR A 269 32.07 -17.59 -22.27
N GLN A 270 32.02 -17.53 -23.60
CA GLN A 270 30.89 -16.94 -24.32
C GLN A 270 29.58 -17.70 -24.03
N LYS A 271 29.64 -19.03 -23.91
CA LYS A 271 28.48 -19.86 -23.55
C LYS A 271 28.00 -19.59 -22.13
N GLN A 272 28.91 -19.49 -21.15
CA GLN A 272 28.56 -19.18 -19.76
C GLN A 272 27.94 -17.79 -19.63
N ILE A 273 28.53 -16.78 -20.29
CA ILE A 273 27.96 -15.43 -20.36
C ILE A 273 26.56 -15.46 -20.97
N HIS A 274 26.40 -16.20 -22.07
CA HIS A 274 25.11 -16.32 -22.76
C HIS A 274 24.02 -16.83 -21.81
N GLU A 275 24.29 -17.91 -21.08
CA GLU A 275 23.36 -18.51 -20.13
C GLU A 275 23.00 -17.55 -18.98
N LYS A 276 24.00 -16.86 -18.41
CA LYS A 276 23.79 -15.89 -17.33
C LYS A 276 22.97 -14.68 -17.78
N ILE A 277 23.28 -14.08 -18.94
CA ILE A 277 22.54 -12.94 -19.48
C ILE A 277 21.12 -13.38 -19.85
N LYS A 278 20.96 -14.54 -20.50
CA LYS A 278 19.65 -15.08 -20.84
C LYS A 278 18.78 -15.31 -19.60
N PHE A 279 19.37 -15.82 -18.52
CA PHE A 279 18.69 -15.94 -17.23
C PHE A 279 18.22 -14.56 -16.71
N CYS A 280 19.11 -13.56 -16.70
CA CYS A 280 18.77 -12.21 -16.25
C CYS A 280 17.67 -11.56 -17.10
N VAL A 281 17.72 -11.69 -18.43
CA VAL A 281 16.70 -11.18 -19.36
C VAL A 281 15.35 -11.86 -19.11
N LYS A 282 15.35 -13.19 -18.98
CA LYS A 282 14.13 -13.95 -18.68
C LYS A 282 13.54 -13.50 -17.35
N ARG A 283 14.35 -13.44 -16.29
CA ARG A 283 13.90 -13.05 -14.96
C ARG A 283 13.34 -11.64 -14.92
N HIS A 284 14.02 -10.69 -15.57
CA HIS A 284 13.53 -9.31 -15.65
C HIS A 284 12.23 -9.22 -16.46
N THR A 285 12.09 -9.98 -17.54
CA THR A 285 10.85 -10.03 -18.33
C THR A 285 9.69 -10.60 -17.50
N ASP A 286 9.92 -11.71 -16.79
CA ASP A 286 8.93 -12.32 -15.91
C ASP A 286 8.51 -11.33 -14.80
N PHE A 287 9.47 -10.61 -14.23
CA PHE A 287 9.22 -9.57 -13.24
C PHE A 287 8.33 -8.44 -13.81
N ILE A 288 8.63 -7.95 -15.02
CA ILE A 288 7.81 -6.92 -15.69
C ILE A 288 6.38 -7.43 -15.93
N VAL A 289 6.21 -8.69 -16.36
CA VAL A 289 4.89 -9.28 -16.61
C VAL A 289 4.10 -9.41 -15.31
N ILE A 290 4.71 -9.94 -14.25
CA ILE A 290 4.08 -10.05 -12.92
C ILE A 290 3.69 -8.66 -12.42
N HIS A 291 4.58 -7.68 -12.54
CA HIS A 291 4.31 -6.31 -12.12
C HIS A 291 3.13 -5.71 -12.88
N LYS A 292 3.12 -5.84 -14.22
CA LYS A 292 2.04 -5.34 -15.08
C LYS A 292 0.69 -5.98 -14.74
N ASN A 293 0.67 -7.28 -14.41
CA ASN A 293 -0.56 -7.98 -14.06
C ASN A 293 -1.07 -7.64 -12.65
N LYS A 294 -0.17 -7.33 -11.70
CA LYS A 294 -0.54 -6.99 -10.32
C LYS A 294 -0.81 -5.51 -10.08
N LEU A 295 -0.29 -4.63 -10.94
CA LEU A 295 -0.50 -3.19 -10.82
C LEU A 295 -1.98 -2.76 -10.79
N PRO A 296 -2.90 -3.31 -11.61
CA PRO A 296 -4.32 -2.97 -11.54
C PRO A 296 -4.98 -3.35 -10.21
N GLU A 297 -4.66 -4.53 -9.67
CA GLU A 297 -5.16 -4.98 -8.35
C GLU A 297 -4.72 -4.01 -7.25
N MET A 298 -3.44 -3.62 -7.27
CA MET A 298 -2.88 -2.64 -6.32
C MET A 298 -3.51 -1.26 -6.49
N SER A 299 -3.74 -0.82 -7.73
CA SER A 299 -4.40 0.45 -8.03
C SER A 299 -5.79 0.52 -7.40
N ASN A 300 -6.59 -0.54 -7.54
CA ASN A 300 -7.92 -0.62 -6.92
C ASN A 300 -7.85 -0.52 -5.39
N LEU A 301 -6.87 -1.18 -4.76
CA LEU A 301 -6.67 -1.10 -3.30
C LEU A 301 -6.29 0.32 -2.85
N ILE A 302 -5.45 1.01 -3.62
CA ILE A 302 -5.05 2.40 -3.33
C ILE A 302 -6.25 3.33 -3.46
N VAL A 303 -7.06 3.17 -4.51
CA VAL A 303 -8.28 3.97 -4.70
C VAL A 303 -9.22 3.77 -3.52
N ALA A 304 -9.49 2.52 -3.13
CA ALA A 304 -10.32 2.22 -1.97
C ALA A 304 -9.75 2.84 -0.66
N PHE A 305 -8.44 2.73 -0.45
CA PHE A 305 -7.76 3.31 0.71
C PHE A 305 -7.86 4.85 0.72
N SER A 306 -7.65 5.49 -0.44
CA SER A 306 -7.74 6.95 -0.57
C SER A 306 -9.17 7.45 -0.31
N LEU A 307 -10.19 6.73 -0.81
CA LEU A 307 -11.59 7.05 -0.55
C LEU A 307 -11.91 6.94 0.95
N CYS A 308 -11.45 5.87 1.60
CA CYS A 308 -11.62 5.69 3.05
C CYS A 308 -10.93 6.81 3.85
N GLY A 309 -9.72 7.20 3.45
CA GLY A 309 -8.98 8.32 4.04
C GLY A 309 -9.74 9.64 3.90
N CYS A 310 -10.22 9.97 2.71
CA CYS A 310 -11.02 11.17 2.45
C CYS A 310 -12.31 11.21 3.28
N LEU A 311 -13.02 10.08 3.37
CA LEU A 311 -14.24 9.98 4.16
C LEU A 311 -13.96 10.15 5.67
N LEU A 312 -12.89 9.55 6.19
CA LEU A 312 -12.45 9.76 7.57
C LEU A 312 -12.14 11.24 7.83
N LEU A 313 -11.43 11.89 6.91
CA LEU A 313 -11.08 13.30 6.98
C LEU A 313 -12.30 14.23 6.96
N ILE A 314 -13.29 13.93 6.12
CA ILE A 314 -14.58 14.63 6.13
C ILE A 314 -15.28 14.44 7.49
N GLY A 315 -15.24 13.22 8.04
CA GLY A 315 -15.77 12.94 9.38
C GLY A 315 -15.11 13.81 10.46
N ILE A 316 -13.77 13.94 10.41
CA ILE A 316 -13.01 14.81 11.33
C ILE A 316 -13.35 16.29 11.09
N ALA A 317 -13.47 16.72 9.84
CA ALA A 317 -13.83 18.09 9.46
C ALA A 317 -15.17 18.53 10.07
N LEU A 318 -16.18 17.69 9.86
CA LEU A 318 -17.53 17.93 10.37
C LEU A 318 -17.55 17.90 11.89
N PHE A 319 -16.79 16.98 12.50
CA PHE A 319 -16.63 16.92 13.94
C PHE A 319 -15.99 18.20 14.52
N LEU A 320 -14.88 18.68 13.98
CA LEU A 320 -14.22 19.91 14.43
C LEU A 320 -15.13 21.13 14.22
N SER A 321 -15.87 21.16 13.12
CA SER A 321 -16.84 22.23 12.81
C SER A 321 -18.03 22.23 13.77
N SER A 322 -18.45 21.07 14.27
CA SER A 322 -19.52 20.94 15.27
C SER A 322 -19.10 21.42 16.66
N GLY A 323 -17.80 21.39 16.99
CA GLY A 323 -17.27 21.74 18.31
C GLY A 323 -17.52 23.21 18.73
N LYS A 324 -17.69 24.13 17.78
CA LYS A 324 -18.05 25.53 18.07
C LYS A 324 -19.41 25.66 18.78
N ILE A 325 -20.29 24.67 18.63
CA ILE A 325 -21.59 24.59 19.32
C ILE A 325 -21.41 24.29 20.83
N ILE A 326 -20.30 23.66 21.23
CA ILE A 326 -20.04 23.30 22.62
C ILE A 326 -19.49 24.50 23.39
N SER A 327 -18.57 25.28 22.83
CA SER A 327 -18.00 26.43 23.56
C SER A 327 -19.05 27.50 23.87
N GLU A 328 -19.99 27.77 22.95
CA GLU A 328 -21.05 28.77 23.19
C GLU A 328 -22.12 28.30 24.19
N ASN A 329 -22.37 26.99 24.30
CA ASN A 329 -23.33 26.46 25.27
C ASN A 329 -22.73 26.29 26.67
N TYR A 330 -21.43 25.99 26.79
CA TYR A 330 -20.76 25.89 28.09
C TYR A 330 -20.46 27.26 28.70
N THR A 331 -20.15 28.28 27.91
CA THR A 331 -19.99 29.65 28.45
C THR A 331 -21.30 30.23 28.98
N ARG A 332 -22.45 29.88 28.40
CA ARG A 332 -23.78 30.31 28.92
C ARG A 332 -24.18 29.62 30.23
N ILE A 333 -23.72 28.41 30.49
CA ILE A 333 -23.98 27.71 31.76
C ILE A 333 -23.10 28.29 32.89
N GLY A 334 -21.89 28.77 32.58
CA GLY A 334 -20.99 29.39 33.56
C GLY A 334 -21.36 30.82 33.98
N THR A 335 -22.25 31.50 33.26
CA THR A 335 -22.74 32.85 33.61
C THR A 335 -24.18 32.84 34.16
N ALA A 336 -24.78 31.66 34.34
CA ALA A 336 -26.13 31.47 34.89
C ALA A 336 -26.12 31.01 36.36
N THR A 337 -24.97 31.10 37.01
CA THR A 337 -24.79 31.14 38.47
C THR A 337 -24.41 32.55 38.86
#